data_AF-A0A1B6JHR4-F1
#
_entry.id   AF-A0A1B6JHR4-F1
#
_cell.length_a   1.000
_cell.length_b   1.000
_cell.length_c   1.000
_cell.angle_alpha   90.00
_cell.angle_beta   90.00
_cell.angle_gamma   90.00
#
_symmetry.space_group_name_H-M   'P 1'
#
loop_
_entity.id
_entity.type
_entity.pdbx_description
1 polymer ?
#
loop_
_entity_poly.entity_id
_entity_poly.type
_entity_poly.pdbx_seq_one_letter_code
_entity_poly.pdbx_strand_id
1 'polypeptide(L)'
;SMSPSSSFVLEPDVLPLDLLTHNKHLMEYKIMRAIMGSVACVEREAFHRPFPVEFQSSQFVAPEGSFWKPWHHVYCLGPQIHNIQYNKSGKYLVRLFYLGKWRRLIVDDLLPFDSEDRLLLPTTRPDNLWLQIFSKAFLCIAALTVL
;
A
#
# COMPACT_ATOMS: atom_id res chain seq x y z
N SER A 1 -7.29 -28.20 -12.78
CA SER A 1 -8.42 -27.28 -13.01
C SER A 1 -7.85 -25.89 -13.25
N MET A 2 -8.48 -25.08 -14.09
CA MET A 2 -8.09 -23.67 -14.26
C MET A 2 -8.64 -22.90 -13.06
N SER A 3 -7.76 -22.23 -12.29
CA SER A 3 -8.21 -21.08 -11.50
C SER A 3 -8.68 -19.99 -12.46
N PRO A 4 -9.71 -19.19 -12.10
CA PRO A 4 -9.94 -17.94 -12.81
C PRO A 4 -8.66 -17.10 -12.66
N SER A 5 -8.19 -16.49 -13.74
CA SER A 5 -7.10 -15.54 -13.68
C SER A 5 -7.58 -14.29 -12.94
N SER A 6 -7.42 -14.27 -11.62
CA SER A 6 -7.67 -13.10 -10.79
C SER A 6 -6.78 -11.97 -11.28
N SER A 7 -7.36 -11.07 -12.07
CA SER A 7 -6.69 -9.89 -12.61
C SER A 7 -6.46 -8.91 -11.48
N PHE A 8 -5.42 -9.16 -10.69
CA PHE A 8 -4.96 -8.24 -9.67
C PHE A 8 -4.75 -6.87 -10.29
N VAL A 9 -5.23 -5.85 -9.61
CA VAL A 9 -5.09 -4.46 -10.00
C VAL A 9 -4.15 -3.73 -9.04
N LEU A 10 -3.67 -2.59 -9.51
CA LEU A 10 -3.17 -1.54 -8.63
C LEU A 10 -3.95 -0.30 -9.05
N GLU A 11 -4.91 0.13 -8.23
CA GLU A 11 -5.86 1.19 -8.57
C GLU A 11 -6.11 2.13 -7.37
N PRO A 12 -6.51 3.40 -7.61
CA PRO A 12 -7.11 4.23 -6.57
C PRO A 12 -8.28 3.52 -5.90
N ASP A 13 -8.37 3.61 -4.58
CA ASP A 13 -9.42 2.93 -3.81
C ASP A 13 -10.62 3.82 -3.50
N VAL A 14 -11.75 3.20 -3.18
CA VAL A 14 -12.94 3.92 -2.70
C VAL A 14 -12.73 4.33 -1.24
N LEU A 15 -13.13 5.56 -0.89
CA LEU A 15 -13.04 6.08 0.48
C LEU A 15 -14.42 6.15 1.14
N PRO A 16 -14.52 5.94 2.47
CA PRO A 16 -13.44 5.59 3.40
C PRO A 16 -12.95 4.14 3.19
N LEU A 17 -11.69 3.86 3.54
CA LEU A 17 -11.09 2.54 3.37
C LEU A 17 -11.73 1.49 4.30
N ASP A 18 -12.32 0.44 3.74
CA ASP A 18 -12.74 -0.72 4.53
C ASP A 18 -11.52 -1.55 4.94
N LEU A 19 -11.05 -1.29 6.16
CA LEU A 19 -9.97 -2.04 6.78
C LEU A 19 -10.47 -3.16 7.71
N LEU A 20 -11.77 -3.46 7.77
CA LEU A 20 -12.33 -4.40 8.75
C LEU A 20 -12.97 -5.64 8.15
N THR A 21 -13.64 -5.58 7.00
CA THR A 21 -14.37 -6.73 6.43
C THR A 21 -13.43 -7.91 6.14
N HIS A 22 -12.30 -7.64 5.49
CA HIS A 22 -11.35 -8.67 5.02
C HIS A 22 -10.21 -8.98 6.00
N ASN A 23 -10.09 -8.29 7.14
CA ASN A 23 -8.90 -8.32 8.01
C ASN A 23 -9.17 -8.80 9.44
N LYS A 24 -10.32 -9.40 9.74
CA LYS A 24 -10.74 -9.73 11.11
C LYS A 24 -9.76 -10.67 11.83
N HIS A 25 -9.19 -11.64 11.11
CA HIS A 25 -8.13 -12.52 11.60
C HIS A 25 -6.84 -11.77 11.88
N LEU A 26 -6.48 -10.75 11.08
CA LEU A 26 -5.28 -9.94 11.31
C LEU A 26 -5.34 -9.10 12.59
N MET A 27 -6.55 -8.88 13.15
CA MET A 27 -6.75 -8.04 14.33
C MET A 27 -6.15 -8.63 15.61
N GLU A 28 -5.72 -9.89 15.66
CA GLU A 28 -4.98 -10.43 16.82
C GLU A 28 -3.50 -9.99 16.84
N TYR A 29 -2.90 -9.71 15.67
CA TYR A 29 -1.50 -9.33 15.55
C TYR A 29 -1.26 -7.84 15.82
N LYS A 30 -0.43 -7.53 16.82
CA LYS A 30 -0.09 -6.15 17.23
C LYS A 30 0.44 -5.29 16.07
N ILE A 31 1.28 -5.87 15.20
CA ILE A 31 1.87 -5.14 14.06
C ILE A 31 0.85 -4.84 12.96
N MET A 32 -0.07 -5.77 12.68
CA MET A 32 -1.12 -5.55 11.66
C MET A 32 -2.11 -4.48 12.14
N ARG A 33 -2.56 -4.55 13.40
CA ARG A 33 -3.35 -3.47 14.03
C ARG A 33 -2.64 -2.11 13.95
N ALA A 34 -1.32 -2.07 14.13
CA ALA A 34 -0.55 -0.83 14.04
C ALA A 34 -0.51 -0.28 12.61
N ILE A 35 -0.22 -1.13 11.60
CA ILE A 35 -0.23 -0.73 10.18
C ILE A 35 -1.62 -0.23 9.76
N MET A 36 -2.66 -1.00 10.04
CA MET A 36 -4.05 -0.67 9.71
C MET A 36 -4.51 0.61 10.40
N GLY A 37 -4.21 0.76 11.70
CA GLY A 37 -4.50 1.97 12.46
C GLY A 37 -3.76 3.21 11.92
N SER A 38 -2.48 3.06 11.53
CA SER A 38 -1.74 4.15 10.89
C SER A 38 -2.35 4.56 9.55
N VAL A 39 -2.74 3.61 8.70
CA VAL A 39 -3.42 3.90 7.42
C VAL A 39 -4.75 4.61 7.65
N ALA A 40 -5.58 4.12 8.60
CA ALA A 40 -6.85 4.75 8.96
C ALA A 40 -6.69 6.17 9.51
N CYS A 41 -5.70 6.41 10.38
CA CYS A 41 -5.44 7.75 10.92
C CYS A 41 -4.99 8.73 9.85
N VAL A 42 -4.06 8.35 8.96
CA VAL A 42 -3.55 9.26 7.92
C VAL A 42 -4.59 9.47 6.81
N GLU A 43 -5.41 8.47 6.46
CA GLU A 43 -6.55 8.64 5.56
C GLU A 43 -7.58 9.62 6.13
N ARG A 44 -7.98 9.45 7.39
CA ARG A 44 -8.92 10.34 8.08
C ARG A 44 -8.40 11.77 8.22
N GLU A 45 -7.14 11.97 8.59
CA GLU A 45 -6.56 13.32 8.61
C GLU A 45 -6.46 13.91 7.19
N ALA A 46 -6.11 13.12 6.17
CA ALA A 46 -6.14 13.58 4.77
C ALA A 46 -7.55 13.86 4.22
N PHE A 47 -8.60 13.32 4.84
CA PHE A 47 -9.99 13.66 4.55
C PHE A 47 -10.41 14.98 5.21
N HIS A 48 -10.08 15.17 6.50
CA HIS A 48 -10.42 16.41 7.23
C HIS A 48 -9.51 17.60 6.89
N ARG A 49 -8.26 17.35 6.50
CA ARG A 49 -7.21 18.34 6.22
C ARG A 49 -6.40 17.89 4.99
N PRO A 50 -6.92 18.08 3.77
CA PRO A 50 -6.33 17.52 2.57
C PRO A 50 -4.89 18.03 2.31
N PHE A 51 -3.93 17.12 2.40
CA PHE A 51 -2.52 17.44 2.08
C PHE A 51 -2.33 17.52 0.56
N PRO A 52 -1.48 18.44 0.05
CA PRO A 52 -1.10 18.44 -1.36
C PRO A 52 -0.39 17.12 -1.73
N VAL A 53 -0.48 16.68 -2.99
CA VAL A 53 0.24 15.47 -3.42
C VAL A 53 1.76 15.70 -3.38
N GLU A 54 2.43 15.03 -2.46
CA GLU A 54 3.89 15.06 -2.34
C GLU A 54 4.58 14.43 -3.56
N PHE A 55 5.25 15.26 -4.35
CA PHE A 55 5.84 14.85 -5.63
C PHE A 55 7.13 14.02 -5.48
N GLN A 56 7.50 13.29 -6.53
CA GLN A 56 8.71 12.47 -6.61
C GLN A 56 9.95 13.19 -7.20
N SER A 57 9.83 14.47 -7.58
CA SER A 57 10.89 15.34 -8.12
C SER A 57 10.65 16.81 -7.72
N SER A 58 11.59 17.71 -8.05
CA SER A 58 11.55 19.14 -7.68
C SER A 58 10.77 20.05 -8.65
N GLN A 59 10.18 19.51 -9.72
CA GLN A 59 9.60 20.29 -10.84
C GLN A 59 8.08 20.15 -10.99
N PHE A 60 7.43 19.53 -10.01
CA PHE A 60 6.10 18.91 -10.14
C PHE A 60 5.12 19.80 -9.34
N VAL A 61 4.16 20.41 -10.05
CA VAL A 61 3.00 21.09 -9.48
C VAL A 61 1.83 20.10 -9.50
N ALA A 62 1.24 19.79 -8.34
CA ALA A 62 0.09 18.89 -8.28
C ALA A 62 -1.11 19.49 -9.03
N PRO A 63 -1.89 18.71 -9.80
CA PRO A 63 -3.09 19.24 -10.45
C PRO A 63 -4.09 19.78 -9.42
N GLU A 64 -4.82 20.84 -9.78
CA GLU A 64 -5.78 21.47 -8.87
C GLU A 64 -6.83 20.45 -8.37
N GLY A 65 -7.14 20.51 -7.06
CA GLY A 65 -8.00 19.53 -6.40
C GLY A 65 -7.39 18.14 -6.17
N SER A 66 -6.14 17.89 -6.60
CA SER A 66 -5.44 16.64 -6.30
C SER A 66 -4.83 16.66 -4.91
N PHE A 67 -5.28 15.75 -4.05
CA PHE A 67 -4.81 15.60 -2.68
C PHE A 67 -4.12 14.26 -2.44
N TRP A 68 -3.25 14.21 -1.45
CA TRP A 68 -2.51 13.00 -1.06
C TRP A 68 -3.47 11.83 -0.73
N LYS A 69 -3.04 10.61 -1.08
CA LYS A 69 -3.72 9.34 -0.77
C LYS A 69 -2.68 8.25 -0.47
N PRO A 70 -2.97 7.25 0.38
CA PRO A 70 -1.99 6.24 0.79
C PRO A 70 -1.34 5.48 -0.38
N TRP A 71 -2.13 5.14 -1.40
CA TRP A 71 -1.66 4.43 -2.59
C TRP A 71 -0.69 5.24 -3.47
N HIS A 72 -0.61 6.57 -3.33
CA HIS A 72 0.36 7.41 -4.07
C HIS A 72 1.83 7.15 -3.69
N HIS A 73 2.08 6.30 -2.68
CA HIS A 73 3.43 5.84 -2.30
C HIS A 73 3.83 4.50 -2.91
N VAL A 74 2.94 3.80 -3.63
CA VAL A 74 3.22 2.53 -4.31
C VAL A 74 3.32 2.79 -5.82
N TYR A 75 4.45 2.42 -6.42
CA TYR A 75 4.72 2.61 -7.84
C TYR A 75 5.06 1.29 -8.52
N CYS A 76 4.73 1.18 -9.80
CA CYS A 76 5.13 0.04 -10.61
C CYS A 76 6.46 0.31 -11.30
N LEU A 77 7.37 -0.67 -11.24
CA LEU A 77 8.66 -0.60 -11.89
C LEU A 77 8.52 -0.92 -13.39
N GLY A 78 8.31 0.14 -14.19
CA GLY A 78 8.17 0.08 -15.64
C GLY A 78 8.66 1.37 -16.33
N PRO A 79 8.78 1.38 -17.67
CA PRO A 79 9.45 2.46 -18.41
C PRO A 79 8.58 3.72 -18.64
N GLN A 80 7.35 3.78 -18.13
CA GLN A 80 6.38 4.84 -18.46
C GLN A 80 5.57 5.30 -17.23
N ILE A 81 5.93 6.47 -16.69
CA ILE A 81 5.12 7.35 -15.83
C ILE A 81 4.80 6.78 -14.42
N HIS A 82 4.48 7.66 -13.46
CA HIS A 82 4.00 7.31 -12.11
C HIS A 82 2.55 6.76 -12.11
N ASN A 83 2.27 5.80 -12.99
CA ASN A 83 0.95 5.21 -13.14
C ASN A 83 0.73 4.07 -12.13
N ILE A 84 -0.44 4.08 -11.50
CA ILE A 84 -0.94 2.99 -10.67
C ILE A 84 -1.58 1.97 -11.64
N GLN A 85 -0.82 0.93 -12.02
CA GLN A 85 -1.22 -0.10 -12.99
C GLN A 85 -0.48 -1.41 -12.69
N TYR A 86 -1.18 -2.55 -12.55
CA TYR A 86 -0.57 -3.84 -12.19
C TYR A 86 0.71 -4.20 -13.00
N ASN A 87 1.78 -4.60 -12.31
CA ASN A 87 3.06 -4.89 -12.95
C ASN A 87 3.25 -6.38 -13.23
N LYS A 88 3.27 -6.77 -14.51
CA LYS A 88 3.50 -8.17 -14.94
C LYS A 88 4.85 -8.76 -14.52
N SER A 89 5.82 -7.95 -14.08
CA SER A 89 7.09 -8.43 -13.51
C SER A 89 7.02 -8.74 -12.01
N GLY A 90 5.89 -8.45 -11.36
CA GLY A 90 5.67 -8.67 -9.93
C GLY A 90 6.51 -7.78 -9.01
N LYS A 91 7.15 -6.72 -9.51
CA LYS A 91 8.02 -5.83 -8.72
C LYS A 91 7.48 -4.39 -8.63
N TYR A 92 7.42 -3.90 -7.40
CA TYR A 92 6.86 -2.60 -7.04
C TYR A 92 7.87 -1.81 -6.21
N LEU A 93 7.81 -0.49 -6.30
CA LEU A 93 8.61 0.44 -5.51
C LEU A 93 7.70 1.13 -4.49
N VAL A 94 8.01 1.00 -3.21
CA VAL A 94 7.32 1.73 -2.14
C VAL A 94 8.22 2.85 -1.61
N ARG A 95 7.68 4.07 -1.54
CA ARG A 95 8.35 5.25 -0.96
C ARG A 95 7.81 5.51 0.45
N LEU A 96 8.66 5.46 1.47
CA LEU A 96 8.28 5.71 2.86
C LEU A 96 9.19 6.77 3.49
N PHE A 97 8.64 7.64 4.33
CA PHE A 97 9.43 8.55 5.18
C PHE A 97 9.73 7.84 6.50
N TYR A 98 11.01 7.66 6.81
CA TYR A 98 11.45 6.92 8.00
C TYR A 98 12.74 7.52 8.54
N LEU A 99 12.85 7.68 9.86
CA LEU A 99 14.00 8.31 10.55
C LEU A 99 14.52 9.57 9.84
N GLY A 100 13.64 10.56 9.66
CA GLY A 100 13.99 11.87 9.10
C GLY A 100 14.30 11.92 7.60
N LYS A 101 14.20 10.81 6.85
CA LYS A 101 14.46 10.80 5.41
C LYS A 101 13.54 9.90 4.59
N TRP A 102 13.32 10.30 3.34
CA TRP A 102 12.68 9.46 2.34
C TRP A 102 13.56 8.24 2.01
N ARG A 103 12.94 7.06 2.04
CA ARG A 103 13.52 5.79 1.60
C ARG A 103 12.69 5.20 0.47
N ARG A 104 13.33 4.40 -0.37
CA ARG A 104 12.74 3.63 -1.47
C ARG A 104 13.00 2.15 -1.19
N LEU A 105 11.95 1.32 -1.22
CA LEU A 105 12.03 -0.13 -1.02
C LEU A 105 11.46 -0.83 -2.26
N ILE A 106 12.09 -1.92 -2.71
CA ILE A 106 11.53 -2.78 -3.77
C ILE A 106 10.85 -3.96 -3.09
N VAL A 107 9.61 -4.24 -3.49
CA VAL A 107 8.71 -5.25 -2.91
C VAL A 107 8.07 -6.05 -4.03
N ASP A 108 7.75 -7.33 -3.79
CA ASP A 108 6.97 -8.17 -4.72
C ASP A 108 5.57 -8.52 -4.23
N ASP A 109 4.73 -8.91 -5.19
CA ASP A 109 3.35 -9.39 -5.01
C ASP A 109 3.25 -10.89 -4.66
N LEU A 110 4.35 -11.51 -4.22
CA LEU A 110 4.28 -12.81 -3.54
C LEU A 110 3.67 -12.62 -2.14
N LEU A 111 2.35 -12.72 -2.05
CA LEU A 111 1.60 -12.52 -0.81
C LEU A 111 1.71 -13.75 0.12
N PRO A 112 1.88 -13.58 1.44
CA PRO A 112 1.83 -14.67 2.40
C PRO A 112 0.38 -15.04 2.74
N PHE A 113 0.11 -16.34 2.82
CA PHE A 113 -1.16 -16.92 3.27
C PHE A 113 -0.89 -17.93 4.39
N ASP A 114 -1.90 -18.22 5.22
CA ASP A 114 -1.83 -19.32 6.19
C ASP A 114 -2.36 -20.65 5.63
N SER A 115 -2.41 -21.68 6.47
CA SER A 115 -2.91 -23.02 6.12
C SER A 115 -4.42 -23.09 5.84
N GLU A 116 -5.16 -22.00 6.04
CA GLU A 116 -6.59 -21.87 5.70
C GLU A 116 -6.79 -20.99 4.45
N ASP A 117 -5.71 -20.72 3.68
CA ASP A 117 -5.69 -19.82 2.51
C ASP A 117 -6.11 -18.37 2.83
N ARG A 118 -5.92 -17.93 4.08
CA ARG A 118 -6.21 -16.54 4.48
C ARG A 118 -4.99 -15.66 4.29
N LEU A 119 -5.18 -14.54 3.59
CA LEU A 119 -4.14 -13.54 3.34
C LEU A 119 -3.59 -12.95 4.65
N LEU A 120 -2.27 -13.03 4.86
CA LEU A 120 -1.59 -12.56 6.07
C LEU A 120 -1.09 -11.11 5.98
N LEU A 121 -1.71 -10.28 5.12
CA LEU A 121 -1.43 -8.86 4.96
C LEU A 121 -2.74 -8.05 4.91
N PRO A 122 -2.77 -6.83 5.48
CA PRO A 122 -3.93 -5.95 5.38
C PRO A 122 -4.36 -5.71 3.93
N THR A 123 -5.67 -5.82 3.68
CA THR A 123 -6.29 -5.56 2.38
C THR A 123 -7.59 -4.78 2.52
N THR A 124 -7.89 -3.92 1.54
CA THR A 124 -9.17 -3.22 1.42
C THR A 124 -10.17 -4.06 0.63
N ARG A 125 -9.73 -4.50 -0.56
CA ARG A 125 -10.41 -5.43 -1.46
C ARG A 125 -9.39 -6.46 -1.99
N PRO A 126 -9.71 -7.77 -2.06
CA PRO A 126 -8.72 -8.81 -2.38
C PRO A 126 -7.99 -8.64 -3.71
N ASP A 127 -8.60 -7.98 -4.69
CA ASP A 127 -8.06 -7.75 -6.03
C ASP A 127 -7.07 -6.58 -6.13
N ASN A 128 -7.06 -5.62 -5.20
CA ASN A 128 -6.24 -4.41 -5.28
C ASN A 128 -5.00 -4.51 -4.37
N LEU A 129 -3.83 -4.65 -4.99
CA LEU A 129 -2.59 -5.02 -4.29
C LEU A 129 -1.97 -3.89 -3.43
N TRP A 130 -2.42 -2.64 -3.54
CA TRP A 130 -1.65 -1.49 -3.04
C TRP A 130 -1.37 -1.57 -1.53
N LEU A 131 -2.38 -1.90 -0.72
CA LEU A 131 -2.23 -1.95 0.74
C LEU A 131 -1.35 -3.14 1.18
N GLN A 132 -1.35 -4.21 0.40
CA GLN A 132 -0.63 -5.45 0.70
C GLN A 132 0.86 -5.24 0.41
N ILE A 133 1.20 -4.68 -0.75
CA ILE A 133 2.55 -4.23 -1.13
C ILE A 133 3.08 -3.17 -0.13
N PHE A 134 2.24 -2.20 0.24
CA PHE A 134 2.58 -1.16 1.22
C PHE A 134 2.85 -1.75 2.61
N SER A 135 1.98 -2.63 3.11
CA SER A 135 2.14 -3.31 4.40
C SER A 135 3.40 -4.18 4.44
N LYS A 136 3.70 -4.89 3.35
CA LYS A 136 4.93 -5.70 3.21
C LYS A 136 6.19 -4.82 3.28
N ALA A 137 6.18 -3.61 2.72
CA ALA A 137 7.27 -2.64 2.91
C ALA A 137 7.45 -2.20 4.37
N PHE A 138 6.35 -1.98 5.12
CA PHE A 138 6.41 -1.69 6.56
C PHE A 138 6.98 -2.86 7.37
N LEU A 139 6.59 -4.10 7.05
CA LEU A 139 7.14 -5.29 7.70
C LEU A 139 8.65 -5.46 7.43
N CYS A 140 9.11 -5.16 6.21
CA CYS A 140 10.55 -5.12 5.91
C CYS A 140 11.29 -4.06 6.75
N ILE A 141 10.74 -2.85 6.93
CA ILE A 141 11.35 -1.83 7.81
C ILE A 141 11.34 -2.30 9.27
N ALA A 142 10.22 -2.86 9.75
CA ALA A 142 10.09 -3.34 11.12
C ALA A 142 11.13 -4.42 11.44
N ALA A 143 11.30 -5.42 10.56
CA ALA A 143 12.30 -6.47 10.72
C ALA A 143 13.75 -5.91 10.78
N LEU A 144 14.05 -4.85 10.04
CA LEU A 144 15.34 -4.15 10.05
C LEU A 144 15.51 -3.17 11.23
N THR A 145 14.55 -3.09 12.14
CA THR A 145 14.53 -2.17 13.30
C THR A 145 14.53 -2.91 14.65
N VAL A 146 14.59 -4.25 14.64
CA VAL A 146 14.65 -5.11 15.84
C VAL A 146 16.01 -5.82 15.91
N LEU A 147 17.07 -5.04 15.63
CA LEU A 147 18.50 -5.35 15.79
C LEU A 147 19.17 -4.18 16.50
#